data_AF-A0AA96YIT9-F1
#
_entry.id   AF-A0AA96YIT9-F1
#
_cell.length_a   1.000
_cell.length_b   1.000
_cell.length_c   1.000
_cell.angle_alpha   90.00
_cell.angle_beta   90.00
_cell.angle_gamma   90.00
#
_symmetry.space_group_name_H-M   'P 1'
#
loop_
_entity.id
_entity.type
_entity.pdbx_description
1 polymer ?
#
loop_
_entity_poly.entity_id
_entity_poly.type
_entity_poly.pdbx_seq_one_letter_code
_entity_poly.pdbx_strand_id
1 'polypeptide(L)'
;MAHITVSVEYGIHCLLWFVDNPERSLSSRELAELQGISPSFLAKILPRLEKAGIVSSNEGIRGGYRLALPPEKITFLSIIDAIEGYKPLFECQEIRRRCAVFEENGLPQWAISGTCSVHKVILQAENAMRDVLANQTLADVAQRLCQIAPNSFYRDVNSWMDQKIEARTVRSNKGGRGKT
;
A
#
# COMPACT_ATOMS: atom_id res chain seq x y z
N MET A 1 0.83 12.84 -7.11
CA MET A 1 0.32 12.32 -5.83
C MET A 1 0.40 13.42 -4.78
N ALA A 2 -0.69 14.16 -4.53
CA ALA A 2 -0.63 15.37 -3.71
C ALA A 2 -0.57 15.14 -2.19
N HIS A 3 -1.00 13.96 -1.71
CA HIS A 3 -0.95 13.59 -0.29
C HIS A 3 -1.01 12.06 -0.13
N ILE A 4 -0.02 11.46 0.53
CA ILE A 4 -0.05 10.05 0.95
C ILE A 4 -0.73 10.01 2.31
N THR A 5 -1.83 9.26 2.46
CA THR A 5 -2.53 9.18 3.75
C THR A 5 -1.94 8.11 4.67
N VAL A 6 -2.32 8.15 5.95
CA VAL A 6 -1.99 7.12 6.95
C VAL A 6 -2.48 5.71 6.54
N SER A 7 -3.43 5.60 5.61
CA SER A 7 -3.83 4.29 5.08
C SER A 7 -2.70 3.55 4.41
N VAL A 8 -1.77 4.26 3.76
CA VAL A 8 -0.57 3.65 3.16
C VAL A 8 0.35 3.11 4.22
N GLU A 9 0.62 3.88 5.29
CA GLU A 9 1.45 3.45 6.41
C GLU A 9 0.92 2.14 7.01
N TYR A 10 -0.37 2.11 7.36
CA TYR A 10 -0.97 0.91 7.94
C TYR A 10 -0.94 -0.29 6.99
N GLY A 11 -1.16 -0.06 5.69
CA GLY A 11 -1.06 -1.09 4.66
C GLY A 11 0.34 -1.70 4.60
N ILE A 12 1.37 -0.86 4.46
CA ILE A 12 2.77 -1.30 4.37
C ILE A 12 3.20 -2.05 5.64
N HIS A 13 2.90 -1.49 6.81
CA HIS A 13 3.22 -2.12 8.09
C HIS A 13 2.53 -3.48 8.28
N CYS A 14 1.31 -3.66 7.77
CA CYS A 14 0.67 -4.98 7.79
C CYS A 14 1.33 -5.97 6.84
N LEU A 15 1.73 -5.53 5.64
CA LEU A 15 2.35 -6.40 4.64
C LEU A 15 3.72 -6.93 5.08
N LEU A 16 4.49 -6.15 5.84
CA LEU A 16 5.81 -6.56 6.34
C LEU A 16 5.77 -7.86 7.15
N TRP A 17 4.66 -8.16 7.86
CA TRP A 17 4.54 -9.37 8.68
C TRP A 17 4.32 -10.66 7.90
N PHE A 18 4.09 -10.56 6.59
CA PHE A 18 4.00 -11.72 5.71
C PHE A 18 5.31 -12.06 5.00
N VAL A 19 6.33 -11.19 5.07
CA VAL A 19 7.58 -11.34 4.30
C VAL A 19 8.31 -12.63 4.67
N ASP A 20 8.44 -12.92 5.96
CA ASP A 20 9.21 -14.07 6.45
C ASP A 20 8.46 -15.40 6.32
N ASN A 21 7.14 -15.37 6.10
CA ASN A 21 6.32 -16.57 5.96
C ASN A 21 5.17 -16.34 4.97
N PRO A 22 5.41 -16.59 3.66
CA PRO A 22 4.42 -16.34 2.60
C PRO A 22 3.12 -17.15 2.75
N GLU A 23 3.18 -18.31 3.41
CA GLU A 23 2.01 -19.18 3.62
C GLU A 23 1.16 -18.76 4.82
N ARG A 24 1.67 -17.85 5.67
CA ARG A 24 0.94 -17.37 6.84
C ARG A 24 -0.26 -16.52 6.41
N SER A 25 -1.41 -16.82 7.00
CA SER A 25 -2.67 -16.11 6.74
C SER A 25 -3.23 -15.48 8.02
N LEU A 26 -3.35 -14.15 8.02
CA LEU A 26 -3.91 -13.36 9.12
C LEU A 26 -5.18 -12.64 8.70
N SER A 27 -6.17 -12.60 9.58
CA SER A 27 -7.37 -11.80 9.40
C SER A 27 -7.08 -10.32 9.56
N SER A 28 -7.96 -9.48 9.00
CA SER A 28 -7.92 -8.03 9.22
C SER A 28 -7.97 -7.66 10.70
N ARG A 29 -8.60 -8.48 11.56
CA ARG A 29 -8.69 -8.19 12.99
C ARG A 29 -7.37 -8.46 13.71
N GLU A 30 -6.69 -9.55 13.38
CA GLU A 30 -5.40 -9.89 13.98
C GLU A 30 -4.32 -8.91 13.53
N LEU A 31 -4.27 -8.55 12.24
CA LEU A 31 -3.34 -7.53 11.75
C LEU A 31 -3.56 -6.17 12.44
N ALA A 32 -4.83 -5.76 12.61
CA ALA A 32 -5.15 -4.52 13.30
C ALA A 32 -4.76 -4.57 14.79
N GLU A 33 -4.98 -5.72 15.45
CA GLU A 33 -4.59 -5.93 16.85
C GLU A 33 -3.07 -5.87 17.02
N LEU A 34 -2.30 -6.52 16.13
CA LEU A 34 -0.84 -6.49 16.16
C LEU A 34 -0.26 -5.07 16.04
N GLN A 35 -0.91 -4.23 15.23
CA GLN A 35 -0.48 -2.85 14.99
C GLN A 35 -1.10 -1.82 15.94
N GLY A 36 -2.01 -2.23 16.83
CA GLY A 36 -2.72 -1.30 17.72
C GLY A 36 -3.65 -0.32 17.00
N ILE A 37 -4.19 -0.70 15.83
CA ILE A 37 -5.08 0.15 15.01
C ILE A 37 -6.51 -0.37 14.96
N SER A 38 -7.44 0.46 14.44
CA SER A 38 -8.83 0.05 14.30
C SER A 38 -9.01 -1.07 13.25
N PRO A 39 -9.69 -2.19 13.59
CA PRO A 39 -10.03 -3.22 12.62
C PRO A 39 -10.89 -2.72 11.46
N SER A 40 -11.77 -1.75 11.71
CA SER A 40 -12.64 -1.19 10.66
C SER A 40 -11.86 -0.36 9.64
N PHE A 41 -10.71 0.17 10.03
CA PHE A 41 -9.85 0.92 9.13
C PHE A 41 -9.08 -0.03 8.21
N LEU A 42 -8.48 -1.08 8.76
CA LEU A 42 -7.75 -2.06 7.98
C LEU A 42 -8.67 -2.85 7.03
N ALA A 43 -9.92 -3.09 7.45
CA ALA A 43 -10.95 -3.70 6.61
C ALA A 43 -11.31 -2.86 5.36
N LYS A 44 -10.95 -1.58 5.30
CA LYS A 44 -11.10 -0.73 4.10
C LYS A 44 -9.86 -0.76 3.19
N ILE A 45 -8.69 -1.09 3.75
CA ILE A 45 -7.40 -1.10 3.05
C ILE A 45 -7.20 -2.44 2.34
N LEU A 46 -7.37 -3.55 3.06
CA LEU A 46 -7.06 -4.88 2.55
C LEU A 46 -7.83 -5.27 1.27
N PRO A 47 -9.13 -4.93 1.11
CA PRO A 47 -9.83 -5.19 -0.16
C PRO A 47 -9.23 -4.43 -1.35
N ARG A 48 -8.64 -3.25 -1.14
CA ARG A 48 -7.98 -2.49 -2.22
C ARG A 48 -6.68 -3.18 -2.64
N LEU A 49 -5.90 -3.64 -1.66
CA LEU A 49 -4.69 -4.41 -1.90
C LEU A 49 -4.98 -5.75 -2.57
N GLU A 50 -6.08 -6.41 -2.19
CA GLU A 50 -6.55 -7.64 -2.83
C GLU A 50 -6.96 -7.41 -4.27
N LYS A 51 -7.75 -6.36 -4.54
CA LYS A 51 -8.14 -5.96 -5.90
C LYS A 51 -6.93 -5.67 -6.78
N ALA A 52 -5.85 -5.14 -6.20
CA ALA A 52 -4.58 -4.89 -6.90
C ALA A 52 -3.70 -6.15 -7.05
N GLY A 53 -4.11 -7.31 -6.52
CA GLY A 53 -3.35 -8.55 -6.57
C GLY A 53 -2.10 -8.56 -5.70
N ILE A 54 -2.00 -7.66 -4.71
CA ILE A 54 -0.86 -7.61 -3.78
C ILE A 54 -1.04 -8.65 -2.68
N VAL A 55 -2.28 -8.82 -2.22
CA VAL A 55 -2.67 -9.87 -1.28
C VAL A 55 -3.74 -10.74 -1.90
N SER A 56 -3.87 -11.96 -1.39
CA SER A 56 -5.02 -12.82 -1.65
C SER A 56 -5.74 -13.08 -0.33
N SER A 57 -7.07 -13.05 -0.33
CA SER A 57 -7.84 -13.55 0.81
C SER A 57 -8.33 -14.97 0.55
N ASN A 58 -8.38 -15.78 1.61
CA ASN A 58 -9.16 -17.01 1.62
C ASN A 58 -10.34 -16.82 2.58
N GLU A 59 -11.51 -17.27 2.17
CA GLU A 59 -12.69 -17.32 3.05
C GLU A 59 -12.63 -18.53 4.00
N GLY A 60 -13.43 -18.46 5.07
CA GLY A 60 -13.61 -19.56 6.01
C GLY A 60 -12.67 -19.54 7.22
N ILE A 61 -12.59 -20.69 7.87
CA ILE A 61 -12.10 -20.88 9.25
C ILE A 61 -10.61 -20.58 9.42
N ARG A 62 -9.83 -20.96 8.42
CA ARG A 62 -8.40 -20.66 8.28
C ARG A 62 -8.15 -19.48 7.35
N GLY A 63 -9.20 -18.74 7.03
CA GLY A 63 -9.18 -17.61 6.13
C GLY A 63 -8.39 -16.43 6.69
N GLY A 64 -8.22 -15.42 5.85
CA GLY A 64 -7.33 -14.30 6.11
C GLY A 64 -6.58 -13.90 4.85
N TYR A 65 -5.72 -12.91 4.99
CA TYR A 65 -4.89 -12.37 3.93
C TYR A 65 -3.48 -12.94 4.02
N ARG A 66 -2.87 -13.13 2.86
CA ARG A 66 -1.44 -13.43 2.64
C ARG A 66 -0.94 -12.67 1.42
N LEU A 67 0.36 -12.55 1.22
CA LEU A 67 0.90 -11.97 -0.02
C LEU A 67 0.51 -12.85 -1.22
N ALA A 68 0.06 -12.24 -2.30
CA ALA A 68 -0.21 -12.92 -3.56
C ALA A 68 1.03 -12.92 -4.49
N LEU A 69 2.04 -12.13 -4.16
CA LEU A 69 3.29 -11.97 -4.89
C LEU A 69 4.50 -12.11 -3.95
N PRO A 70 5.67 -12.53 -4.46
CA PRO A 70 6.91 -12.47 -3.69
C PRO A 70 7.20 -11.03 -3.19
N PRO A 71 7.73 -10.84 -1.97
CA PRO A 71 8.04 -9.53 -1.40
C PRO A 71 8.92 -8.63 -2.30
N GLU A 72 9.80 -9.24 -3.10
CA GLU A 72 10.72 -8.58 -4.03
C GLU A 72 10.00 -7.98 -5.25
N LYS A 73 8.74 -8.39 -5.50
CA LYS A 73 7.91 -7.87 -6.60
C LYS A 73 6.90 -6.84 -6.13
N ILE A 74 6.76 -6.62 -4.82
CA ILE A 74 5.79 -5.68 -4.25
C ILE A 74 6.51 -4.37 -3.97
N THR A 75 6.29 -3.38 -4.82
CA THR A 75 6.91 -2.05 -4.70
C THR A 75 6.08 -1.13 -3.83
N PHE A 76 6.72 -0.15 -3.18
CA PHE A 76 6.03 0.90 -2.43
C PHE A 76 5.06 1.67 -3.33
N LEU A 77 5.46 1.97 -4.57
CA LEU A 77 4.58 2.62 -5.54
C LEU A 77 3.31 1.80 -5.81
N SER A 78 3.42 0.48 -5.98
CA SER A 78 2.25 -0.37 -6.22
C SER A 78 1.29 -0.41 -5.02
N ILE A 79 1.82 -0.43 -3.79
CA ILE A 79 1.01 -0.39 -2.57
C ILE A 79 0.27 0.95 -2.46
N ILE A 80 0.99 2.05 -2.71
CA ILE A 80 0.46 3.41 -2.68
C ILE A 80 -0.65 3.57 -3.72
N ASP A 81 -0.39 3.20 -4.98
CA ASP A 81 -1.36 3.32 -6.06
C ASP A 81 -2.59 2.42 -5.81
N ALA A 82 -2.42 1.24 -5.20
CA ALA A 82 -3.53 0.38 -4.82
C ALA A 82 -4.44 1.02 -3.75
N ILE A 83 -3.84 1.70 -2.76
CA ILE A 83 -4.58 2.27 -1.63
C ILE A 83 -5.20 3.63 -1.99
N GLU A 84 -4.43 4.52 -2.61
CA GLU A 84 -4.82 5.92 -2.87
C GLU A 84 -5.42 6.15 -4.27
N GLY A 85 -5.07 5.28 -5.21
CA GLY A 85 -5.25 5.52 -6.64
C GLY A 85 -4.21 6.51 -7.20
N TYR A 86 -4.12 6.56 -8.52
CA TYR A 86 -3.30 7.56 -9.19
C TYR A 86 -3.97 8.94 -9.12
N LYS A 87 -3.25 9.92 -8.56
CA LYS A 87 -3.61 11.35 -8.61
C LYS A 87 -2.36 12.14 -8.93
N PRO A 88 -2.34 13.05 -9.92
CA PRO A 88 -1.15 13.86 -10.22
C PRO A 88 -0.79 14.79 -9.04
N LEU A 89 0.46 15.20 -8.94
CA LEU A 89 0.89 16.22 -7.95
C LEU A 89 0.33 17.59 -8.31
N PHE A 90 0.14 17.83 -9.60
CA PHE A 90 -0.24 19.11 -10.15
C PHE A 90 -1.07 18.94 -11.42
N GLU A 91 -2.20 19.64 -11.49
CA GLU A 91 -3.07 19.68 -12.66
C GLU A 91 -2.91 21.04 -13.34
N CYS A 92 -2.12 21.07 -14.43
CA CYS A 92 -1.92 22.30 -15.18
C CYS A 92 -3.21 22.79 -15.84
N GLN A 93 -3.64 23.99 -15.50
CA GLN A 93 -4.84 24.63 -16.08
C GLN A 93 -4.56 25.37 -17.40
N GLU A 94 -3.34 25.20 -17.95
CA GLU A 94 -2.85 25.86 -19.17
C GLU A 94 -3.05 27.40 -19.15
N ILE A 95 -2.90 28.03 -17.97
CA ILE A 95 -3.10 29.48 -17.81
C ILE A 95 -2.16 30.32 -18.68
N ARG A 96 -1.03 29.74 -19.13
CA ARG A 96 -0.13 30.37 -20.09
C ARG A 96 -0.82 30.79 -21.39
N ARG A 97 -1.97 30.17 -21.73
CA ARG A 97 -2.79 30.50 -22.91
C ARG A 97 -3.74 31.67 -22.68
N ARG A 98 -3.83 32.17 -21.44
CA ARG A 98 -4.81 33.20 -21.01
C ARG A 98 -4.13 34.52 -20.68
N CYS A 99 -2.93 34.77 -21.22
CA CYS A 99 -2.22 36.00 -20.95
C CYS A 99 -2.96 37.18 -21.59
N ALA A 100 -3.22 38.23 -20.80
CA ALA A 100 -4.00 39.40 -21.23
C ALA A 100 -3.40 40.11 -22.47
N VAL A 101 -2.10 39.94 -22.75
CA VAL A 101 -1.41 40.57 -23.89
C VAL A 101 -1.65 39.86 -25.23
N PHE A 102 -2.37 38.73 -25.25
CA PHE A 102 -2.61 37.95 -26.48
C PHE A 102 -3.87 38.37 -27.25
N GLU A 103 -4.73 39.23 -26.68
CA GLU A 103 -6.05 39.52 -27.23
C GLU A 103 -6.01 40.15 -28.64
N GLU A 104 -4.99 40.94 -28.97
CA GLU A 104 -4.88 41.59 -30.29
C GLU A 104 -4.13 40.75 -31.35
N ASN A 105 -3.21 39.87 -30.93
CA ASN A 105 -2.29 39.17 -31.84
C ASN A 105 -2.55 37.65 -31.95
N GLY A 106 -3.57 37.15 -31.23
CA GLY A 106 -3.82 35.72 -31.10
C GLY A 106 -2.78 35.00 -30.22
N LEU A 107 -2.97 33.69 -30.05
CA LEU A 107 -2.08 32.88 -29.21
C LEU A 107 -0.76 32.60 -29.93
N PRO A 108 0.40 32.99 -29.37
CA PRO A 108 1.68 32.68 -29.99
C PRO A 108 1.97 31.17 -29.89
N GLN A 109 2.68 30.63 -30.88
CA GLN A 109 2.93 29.19 -30.99
C GLN A 109 3.55 28.58 -29.72
N TRP A 110 4.45 29.29 -29.04
CA TRP A 110 5.09 28.82 -27.81
C TRP A 110 4.09 28.66 -26.64
N ALA A 111 2.99 29.42 -26.63
CA ALA A 111 1.98 29.36 -25.57
C ALA A 111 1.05 28.15 -25.71
N ILE A 112 0.92 27.60 -26.92
CA ILE A 112 0.04 26.46 -27.23
C ILE A 112 0.80 25.17 -27.54
N SER A 113 2.09 25.25 -27.82
CA SER A 113 2.92 24.09 -28.15
C SER A 113 3.61 23.50 -26.92
N GLY A 114 3.74 22.16 -26.92
CA GLY A 114 4.48 21.39 -25.92
C GLY A 114 3.91 21.51 -24.50
N THR A 115 4.66 20.99 -23.53
CA THR A 115 4.35 21.12 -22.11
C THR A 115 4.90 22.45 -21.58
N CYS A 116 4.07 23.20 -20.86
CA CYS A 116 4.50 24.43 -20.17
C CYS A 116 5.73 24.17 -19.30
N SER A 117 6.73 25.07 -19.30
CA SER A 117 7.96 24.90 -18.51
C SER A 117 7.69 24.72 -17.00
N VAL A 118 6.70 25.44 -16.46
CA VAL A 118 6.26 25.26 -15.06
C VAL A 118 5.73 23.85 -14.84
N HIS A 119 4.84 23.37 -15.72
CA HIS A 119 4.30 22.01 -15.65
C HIS A 119 5.41 20.97 -15.80
N LYS A 120 6.39 21.19 -16.68
CA LYS A 120 7.52 20.29 -16.91
C LYS A 120 8.36 20.08 -15.65
N VAL A 121 8.68 21.14 -14.91
CA VAL A 121 9.43 21.03 -13.65
C VAL A 121 8.67 20.21 -12.62
N ILE A 122 7.36 20.42 -12.49
CA ILE A 122 6.55 19.64 -11.54
C ILE A 122 6.42 18.17 -11.96
N LEU A 123 6.24 17.88 -13.26
CA LEU A 123 6.23 16.51 -13.77
C LEU A 123 7.56 15.80 -13.51
N GLN A 124 8.69 16.49 -13.68
CA GLN A 124 10.00 15.92 -13.36
C GLN A 124 10.12 15.56 -11.87
N ALA A 125 9.64 16.43 -10.98
CA ALA A 125 9.63 16.14 -9.54
C ALA A 125 8.70 14.96 -9.19
N GLU A 126 7.50 14.91 -9.78
CA GLU A 126 6.58 13.79 -9.60
C GLU A 126 7.19 12.46 -10.07
N ASN A 127 7.79 12.45 -11.26
CA ASN A 127 8.44 11.25 -11.80
C ASN A 127 9.59 10.79 -10.90
N ALA A 128 10.48 11.70 -10.48
CA ALA A 128 11.59 11.34 -9.60
C ALA A 128 11.11 10.71 -8.27
N MET A 129 10.05 11.26 -7.67
CA MET A 129 9.45 10.67 -6.47
C MET A 129 8.87 9.28 -6.76
N ARG A 130 8.12 9.12 -7.86
CA ARG A 130 7.52 7.82 -8.23
C ARG A 130 8.60 6.78 -8.54
N ASP A 131 9.70 7.17 -9.19
CA ASP A 131 10.83 6.30 -9.48
C ASP A 131 11.49 5.78 -8.20
N VAL A 132 11.67 6.65 -7.19
CA VAL A 132 12.16 6.20 -5.87
C VAL A 132 11.23 5.16 -5.27
N LEU A 133 9.92 5.42 -5.26
CA LEU A 133 8.92 4.50 -4.69
C LEU A 133 8.77 3.20 -5.49
N ALA A 134 8.98 3.23 -6.80
CA ALA A 134 8.95 2.06 -7.67
C ALA A 134 10.17 1.15 -7.44
N ASN A 135 11.31 1.73 -7.07
CA ASN A 135 12.56 1.02 -6.83
C ASN A 135 12.75 0.58 -5.37
N GLN A 136 11.74 0.74 -4.51
CA GLN A 136 11.75 0.21 -3.15
C GLN A 136 10.71 -0.90 -3.01
N THR A 137 11.15 -2.09 -2.64
CA THR A 137 10.30 -3.27 -2.47
C THR A 137 10.02 -3.53 -0.99
N LEU A 138 9.02 -4.37 -0.73
CA LEU A 138 8.72 -4.84 0.63
C LEU A 138 9.90 -5.64 1.20
N ALA A 139 10.61 -6.41 0.37
CA ALA A 139 11.81 -7.15 0.75
C ALA A 139 12.95 -6.21 1.20
N ASP A 140 13.19 -5.12 0.47
CA ASP A 140 14.25 -4.15 0.81
C ASP A 140 14.04 -3.55 2.20
N VAL A 141 12.79 -3.24 2.54
CA VAL A 141 12.46 -2.65 3.83
C VAL A 141 12.50 -3.69 4.95
N ALA A 142 12.03 -4.91 4.70
CA ALA A 142 12.15 -6.01 5.66
C ALA A 142 13.63 -6.30 5.99
N GLN A 143 14.51 -6.31 4.99
CA GLN A 143 15.95 -6.52 5.19
C GLN A 143 16.55 -5.44 6.10
N ARG A 144 16.20 -4.17 5.90
CA ARG A 144 16.65 -3.06 6.76
C ARG A 144 16.11 -3.20 8.18
N LEU A 145 14.84 -3.62 8.33
CA LEU A 145 14.25 -3.84 9.64
C LEU A 145 15.01 -4.95 10.39
N CYS A 146 15.38 -6.04 9.72
CA CYS A 146 16.14 -7.15 10.33
C CYS A 146 17.55 -6.74 10.79
N GLN A 147 18.10 -5.65 10.27
CA GLN A 147 19.39 -5.11 10.71
C GLN A 147 19.28 -4.26 11.98
N ILE A 148 18.09 -3.74 12.29
CA ILE A 148 17.86 -2.79 13.39
C ILE A 148 17.11 -3.48 14.54
N ALA A 149 16.06 -4.24 14.23
CA ALA A 149 15.23 -4.90 15.21
C ALA A 149 15.89 -6.20 15.72
N PRO A 150 15.85 -6.47 17.03
CA PRO A 150 16.48 -7.67 17.58
C PRO A 150 15.73 -8.95 17.17
N ASN A 151 16.46 -10.04 16.96
CA ASN A 151 15.86 -11.35 16.64
C ASN A 151 14.83 -11.84 17.67
N SER A 152 14.94 -11.41 18.94
CA SER A 152 13.92 -11.71 19.96
C SER A 152 12.57 -11.12 19.60
N PHE A 153 12.53 -9.88 19.11
CA PHE A 153 11.30 -9.22 18.71
C PHE A 153 10.58 -9.98 17.60
N TYR A 154 11.30 -10.42 16.56
CA TYR A 154 10.72 -11.25 15.51
C TYR A 154 10.16 -12.58 16.02
N ARG A 155 10.86 -13.23 16.96
CA ARG A 155 10.35 -14.46 17.58
C ARG A 155 9.08 -14.21 18.38
N ASP A 156 9.03 -13.12 19.14
CA ASP A 156 7.86 -12.77 19.95
C ASP A 156 6.65 -12.48 19.05
N VAL A 157 6.85 -11.72 17.98
CA VAL A 157 5.81 -11.40 16.99
C VAL A 157 5.34 -12.66 16.25
N ASN A 158 6.25 -13.54 15.83
CA ASN A 158 5.90 -14.82 15.21
C ASN A 158 5.10 -15.72 16.16
N SER A 159 5.56 -15.85 17.42
CA SER A 159 4.85 -16.62 18.44
C SER A 159 3.45 -16.07 18.69
N TRP A 160 3.29 -14.74 18.74
CA TRP A 160 1.99 -14.10 18.90
C TRP A 160 1.06 -14.42 17.72
N MET A 161 1.56 -14.32 16.49
CA MET A 161 0.78 -14.63 15.28
C MET A 161 0.31 -16.08 15.27
N ASP A 162 1.21 -17.02 15.56
CA ASP A 162 0.91 -18.44 15.52
C ASP A 162 -0.15 -18.81 16.57
N GLN A 163 -0.06 -18.25 17.80
CA GLN A 163 -1.07 -18.40 18.84
C GLN A 163 -2.45 -17.90 18.40
N LYS A 164 -2.53 -16.78 17.67
CA LYS A 164 -3.80 -16.24 17.15
C LYS A 164 -4.42 -17.15 16.11
N ILE A 165 -3.61 -17.66 15.18
CA ILE A 165 -4.04 -18.59 14.13
C ILE A 165 -4.57 -19.91 14.75
N GLU A 166 -3.88 -20.44 15.76
CA GLU A 166 -4.32 -21.62 16.50
C GLU A 166 -5.64 -21.37 17.23
N ALA A 167 -5.75 -20.27 17.99
CA ALA A 167 -6.96 -19.92 18.72
C ALA A 167 -8.19 -19.78 17.80
N ARG A 168 -8.00 -19.16 16.63
CA ARG A 168 -9.03 -19.04 15.58
C ARG A 168 -9.48 -20.41 15.07
N THR A 169 -8.53 -21.31 14.80
CA THR A 169 -8.80 -22.68 14.32
C THR A 169 -9.58 -23.48 15.36
N VAL A 170 -9.21 -23.40 16.65
CA VAL A 170 -9.89 -24.10 17.74
C VAL A 170 -11.32 -23.59 17.96
N ARG A 171 -11.52 -22.26 17.97
CA ARG A 171 -12.85 -21.65 18.17
C ARG A 171 -13.84 -22.13 17.12
N SER A 172 -13.39 -22.27 15.88
CA SER A 172 -14.24 -22.71 14.81
C SER A 172 -14.60 -24.20 14.88
N ASN A 173 -13.66 -25.07 15.29
CA ASN A 173 -13.94 -26.49 15.48
C ASN A 173 -14.99 -26.73 16.59
N LYS A 174 -15.06 -25.87 17.60
CA LYS A 174 -16.10 -25.93 18.65
C LYS A 174 -17.47 -25.45 18.16
N GLY A 175 -17.51 -24.48 17.24
CA GLY A 175 -18.77 -23.95 16.67
C GLY A 175 -19.46 -24.88 15.66
N GLY A 176 -18.72 -25.81 15.04
CA GLY A 176 -19.25 -26.76 14.05
C GLY A 176 -19.95 -28.00 14.63
N ARG A 177 -19.82 -28.28 15.94
CA ARG A 177 -20.41 -29.47 16.61
C ARG A 177 -21.82 -29.25 17.18
N GLY A 178 -22.45 -28.13 16.91
CA GLY A 178 -23.78 -27.77 17.44
C GLY A 178 -24.92 -27.73 16.43
N LYS A 179 -24.74 -28.29 15.22
CA LYS A 179 -25.78 -28.36 14.18
C LYS A 179 -25.92 -29.80 13.68
N THR A 180 -26.56 -30.63 14.49
CA THR A 180 -27.18 -31.91 14.11
C THR A 180 -28.46 -32.04 14.89
#